data_AF-A0A8I1GG11-F1
#
_entry.id   AF-A0A8I1GG11-F1
#
_cell.length_a   1.000
_cell.length_b   1.000
_cell.length_c   1.000
_cell.angle_alpha   90.00
_cell.angle_beta   90.00
_cell.angle_gamma   90.00
#
_symmetry.space_group_name_H-M   'P 1'
#
loop_
_entity.id
_entity.type
_entity.pdbx_description
1 polymer ?
#
loop_
_entity_poly.entity_id
_entity_poly.type
_entity_poly.pdbx_seq_one_letter_code
_entity_poly.pdbx_strand_id
1 'polypeptide(L)'
;MNYMLAALMLSIAAGGSPSVSASEAACSASWTRGTYKTYQQIQDELRDRLRNAKILKLSLCANASEPYFQATILNESGKVVIVKLAAR
;
A
#
# COMPACT_ATOMS: atom_id res chain seq x y z
N MET A 1 -40.27 16.70 -46.91
CA MET A 1 -40.17 16.22 -45.52
C MET A 1 -38.90 15.41 -45.40
N ASN A 2 -37.97 15.85 -44.55
CA ASN A 2 -37.00 15.00 -43.83
C ASN A 2 -36.21 15.93 -42.90
N TYR A 3 -36.69 16.04 -41.66
CA TYR A 3 -35.99 16.69 -40.57
C TYR A 3 -35.04 15.65 -39.96
N MET A 4 -33.73 15.77 -40.22
CA MET A 4 -32.75 14.99 -39.46
C MET A 4 -32.42 15.75 -38.17
N LEU A 5 -33.00 15.22 -37.08
CA LEU A 5 -32.78 15.64 -35.71
C LEU A 5 -31.32 15.43 -35.30
N ALA A 6 -30.78 16.49 -34.70
CA ALA A 6 -29.53 16.47 -33.95
C ALA A 6 -29.68 15.56 -32.71
N ALA A 7 -28.69 14.70 -32.50
CA ALA A 7 -28.44 14.09 -31.20
C ALA A 7 -26.94 14.24 -30.90
N LEU A 8 -26.61 15.33 -30.20
CA LEU A 8 -25.29 15.55 -29.61
C LEU A 8 -25.14 14.51 -28.48
N MET A 9 -24.34 13.48 -28.72
CA MET A 9 -23.94 12.54 -27.67
C MET A 9 -22.97 13.23 -26.72
N LEU A 10 -23.48 13.72 -25.58
CA LEU A 10 -22.67 14.09 -24.44
C LEU A 10 -22.05 12.83 -23.83
N SER A 11 -20.90 12.41 -24.36
CA SER A 11 -20.02 11.46 -23.70
C SER A 11 -19.25 12.22 -22.62
N ILE A 12 -19.90 12.47 -21.49
CA ILE A 12 -19.20 12.90 -20.28
C ILE A 12 -18.39 11.68 -19.84
N ALA A 13 -17.08 11.79 -20.08
CA ALA A 13 -16.08 10.86 -19.59
C ALA A 13 -16.32 10.62 -18.10
N ALA A 14 -16.75 9.40 -17.78
CA ALA A 14 -16.69 8.92 -16.41
C ALA A 14 -15.22 9.01 -16.00
N GLY A 15 -14.93 9.96 -15.11
CA GLY A 15 -13.73 9.97 -14.28
C GLY A 15 -13.75 8.73 -13.40
N GLY A 16 -13.47 7.58 -14.00
CA GLY A 16 -13.08 6.38 -13.31
C GLY A 16 -11.60 6.53 -13.02
N SER A 17 -11.29 6.82 -11.76
CA SER A 17 -9.97 6.68 -11.17
C SER A 17 -9.23 5.50 -11.81
N PRO A 18 -7.93 5.60 -12.14
CA PRO A 18 -7.19 4.42 -12.53
C PRO A 18 -7.28 3.46 -11.35
N SER A 19 -8.09 2.42 -11.50
CA SER A 19 -8.06 1.24 -10.65
C SER A 19 -6.67 0.67 -10.84
N VAL A 20 -5.75 1.14 -10.00
CA VAL A 20 -4.42 0.59 -9.85
C VAL A 20 -4.64 -0.85 -9.43
N SER A 21 -4.75 -1.75 -10.41
CA SER A 21 -4.44 -3.17 -10.23
C SER A 21 -2.95 -3.26 -9.98
N ALA A 22 -2.52 -2.76 -8.82
CA ALA A 22 -1.31 -3.22 -8.19
C ALA A 22 -1.60 -4.68 -7.89
N SER A 23 -0.97 -5.57 -8.66
CA SER A 23 -0.88 -6.99 -8.40
C SER A 23 -0.85 -7.19 -6.89
N GLU A 24 -1.90 -7.78 -6.33
CA GLU A 24 -2.04 -7.92 -4.88
C GLU A 24 -0.82 -8.69 -4.39
N ALA A 25 0.15 -7.98 -3.81
CA ALA A 25 1.29 -8.60 -3.20
C ALA A 25 0.73 -9.58 -2.16
N ALA A 26 1.10 -10.86 -2.26
CA ALA A 26 0.65 -11.86 -1.30
C ALA A 26 1.19 -11.46 0.07
N CYS A 27 0.33 -10.82 0.87
CA CYS A 27 0.70 -10.26 2.18
C CYS A 27 0.18 -11.19 3.27
N SER A 28 1.09 -11.67 4.12
CA SER A 28 0.76 -12.45 5.31
C SER A 28 1.00 -11.62 6.57
N ALA A 29 0.09 -11.73 7.55
CA ALA A 29 0.29 -11.17 8.88
C ALA A 29 1.23 -12.02 9.75
N SER A 30 1.62 -13.20 9.28
CA SER A 30 2.49 -14.13 10.02
C SER A 30 3.65 -14.61 9.15
N TRP A 31 4.84 -14.67 9.74
CA TRP A 31 6.05 -15.17 9.09
C TRP A 31 6.91 -15.94 10.07
N THR A 32 7.68 -16.90 9.55
CA THR A 32 8.54 -17.77 10.35
C THR A 32 9.76 -17.00 10.87
N ARG A 33 10.05 -17.17 12.16
CA ARG A 33 11.27 -16.66 12.80
C ARG A 33 12.50 -17.31 12.16
N GLY A 34 13.54 -16.51 11.88
CA GLY A 34 14.81 -16.99 11.33
C GLY A 34 15.00 -16.75 9.82
N THR A 35 13.92 -16.58 9.06
CA THR A 35 14.00 -16.28 7.61
C THR A 35 13.97 -14.78 7.30
N TYR A 36 13.32 -14.00 8.17
CA TYR A 36 13.07 -12.57 8.01
C TYR A 36 13.31 -11.82 9.32
N LYS A 37 13.39 -10.48 9.24
CA LYS A 37 13.49 -9.62 10.42
C LYS A 37 12.38 -9.92 11.44
N THR A 38 12.76 -9.82 12.70
CA THR A 38 11.84 -9.90 13.84
C THR A 38 11.04 -8.60 13.96
N TYR A 39 9.92 -8.67 14.70
CA TYR A 39 9.14 -7.47 15.01
C TYR A 39 9.98 -6.39 15.71
N GLN A 40 10.86 -6.77 16.62
CA GLN A 40 11.73 -5.84 17.34
C GLN A 40 12.72 -5.13 16.40
N GLN A 41 13.36 -5.85 15.48
CA GLN A 41 14.24 -5.24 14.48
C GLN A 41 13.49 -4.26 13.57
N ILE A 42 12.24 -4.58 13.20
CA ILE A 42 11.37 -3.70 12.42
C ILE A 42 11.01 -2.44 13.22
N GLN A 43 10.69 -2.59 14.51
CA GLN A 43 10.42 -1.45 15.39
C GLN A 43 11.64 -0.54 15.55
N ASP A 44 12.83 -1.11 15.72
CA ASP A 44 14.07 -0.34 15.86
C ASP A 44 14.36 0.45 14.56
N GLU A 45 14.28 -0.20 13.39
CA GLU A 45 14.47 0.47 12.09
C GLU A 45 13.44 1.58 11.85
N LEU A 46 12.18 1.36 12.25
CA LEU A 46 11.13 2.37 12.14
C LEU A 46 11.31 3.51 13.12
N ARG A 47 11.77 3.25 14.34
CA ARG A 47 12.02 4.30 15.35
C ARG A 47 13.15 5.23 14.90
N ASP A 48 14.19 4.68 14.28
CA ASP A 48 15.33 5.46 13.77
C ASP A 48 14.92 6.36 12.61
N ARG A 49 13.99 5.89 11.76
CA ARG A 49 13.48 6.63 10.59
C ARG A 49 12.38 7.62 10.94
N LEU A 50 11.49 7.23 11.85
CA LEU A 50 10.22 7.89 12.12
C LEU A 50 10.02 7.97 13.63
N ARG A 51 10.58 9.04 14.20
CA ARG A 51 10.49 9.32 15.63
C ARG A 51 9.02 9.33 16.07
N ASN A 52 8.73 8.65 17.19
CA ASN A 52 7.40 8.54 17.79
C ASN A 52 6.32 7.91 16.88
N ALA A 53 6.68 7.17 15.84
CA ALA A 53 5.69 6.46 15.02
C ALA A 53 5.12 5.23 15.75
N LYS A 54 3.80 5.06 15.69
CA LYS A 54 3.10 3.86 16.20
C LYS A 54 2.77 2.92 15.05
N ILE A 55 3.21 1.67 15.13
CA ILE A 55 2.84 0.64 14.17
C ILE A 55 1.39 0.23 14.42
N LEU A 56 0.54 0.36 13.40
CA LEU A 56 -0.88 -0.02 13.43
C LEU A 56 -1.09 -1.41 12.82
N LYS A 57 -0.38 -1.70 11.72
CA LYS A 57 -0.42 -2.99 11.04
C LYS A 57 0.95 -3.29 10.46
N LEU A 58 1.32 -4.56 10.48
CA LEU A 58 2.54 -5.06 9.87
C LEU A 58 2.23 -6.34 9.11
N SER A 59 2.70 -6.43 7.87
CA SER A 59 2.50 -7.61 7.02
C SER A 59 3.76 -7.87 6.21
N LEU A 60 4.11 -9.14 6.06
CA LEU A 60 5.15 -9.59 5.14
C LEU A 60 4.50 -9.81 3.78
N CYS A 61 4.90 -9.02 2.80
CA CYS A 61 4.41 -9.07 1.43
C CYS A 61 5.51 -9.57 0.50
N ALA A 62 5.14 -10.16 -0.64
CA ALA A 62 6.08 -10.50 -1.70
C ALA A 62 5.60 -9.93 -3.03
N ASN A 63 6.51 -9.30 -3.78
CA ASN A 63 6.27 -8.96 -5.18
C ASN A 63 7.33 -9.67 -6.03
N ALA A 64 6.91 -10.44 -7.03
CA ALA A 64 7.79 -11.10 -7.99
C ALA A 64 9.04 -11.80 -7.38
N SER A 65 8.89 -12.41 -6.19
CA SER A 65 9.94 -13.09 -5.38
C SER A 65 10.79 -12.23 -4.45
N GLU A 66 10.58 -10.92 -4.36
CA GLU A 66 11.24 -10.07 -3.36
C GLU A 66 10.31 -9.85 -2.14
N PRO A 67 10.65 -10.44 -0.97
CA PRO A 67 9.89 -10.24 0.25
C PRO A 67 10.20 -8.88 0.87
N TYR A 68 9.17 -8.19 1.33
CA TYR A 68 9.27 -6.91 2.02
C TYR A 68 8.22 -6.81 3.14
N PHE A 69 8.52 -6.06 4.19
CA PHE A 69 7.53 -5.69 5.19
C PHE A 69 6.78 -4.45 4.75
N GLN A 70 5.47 -4.51 4.80
CA GLN A 70 4.60 -3.36 4.70
C GLN A 70 4.11 -3.00 6.10
N ALA A 71 4.51 -1.82 6.60
CA ALA A 71 4.05 -1.30 7.88
C ALA A 71 3.11 -0.13 7.66
N THR A 72 1.89 -0.23 8.19
CA THR A 72 0.98 0.90 8.34
C THR A 72 1.28 1.55 9.69
N ILE A 73 1.63 2.82 9.69
CA ILE A 73 2.06 3.55 10.87
C ILE A 73 1.26 4.84 11.05
N LEU A 74 1.06 5.24 12.30
CA LEU A 74 0.63 6.58 12.68
C LEU A 74 1.87 7.39 13.00
N ASN A 75 2.16 8.42 12.21
CA ASN A 75 3.32 9.29 12.46
C ASN A 75 3.00 10.37 13.50
N GLU A 76 4.02 11.14 13.89
CA GLU A 76 3.89 12.21 14.91
C GLU A 76 2.89 13.32 14.55
N SER A 77 2.65 13.53 13.25
CA SER A 77 1.65 14.50 12.75
C SER A 77 0.21 13.97 12.82
N GLY A 78 0.00 12.75 13.34
CA GLY A 78 -1.31 12.09 13.37
C GLY A 78 -1.76 11.53 12.01
N LYS A 79 -0.86 11.46 11.02
CA LYS A 79 -1.17 10.91 9.70
C LYS A 79 -0.84 9.42 9.65
N VAL A 80 -1.74 8.67 9.01
CA VAL A 80 -1.50 7.26 8.69
C VAL A 80 -0.73 7.19 7.38
N VAL A 81 0.44 6.53 7.40
CA VAL A 81 1.25 6.30 6.19
C VAL A 81 1.63 4.83 6.10
N ILE A 82 1.92 4.38 4.88
CA ILE A 82 2.38 3.02 4.60
C ILE A 82 3.84 3.10 4.19
N VAL A 83 4.69 2.35 4.89
CA VAL A 83 6.12 2.26 4.60
C VAL A 83 6.50 0.84 4.23
N LYS A 84 7.46 0.72 3.33
CA LYS A 84 8.05 -0.56 2.91
C LYS A 84 9.44 -0.69 3.51
N LEU A 85 9.74 -1.84 4.08
CA LEU A 85 11.03 -2.19 4.66
C LEU A 85 11.52 -3.49 4.03
N ALA A 86 12.83 -3.63 3.86
CA ALA A 86 13.40 -4.88 3.39
C ALA A 86 13.11 -6.00 4.38
N ALA A 87 12.75 -7.20 3.89
CA ALA A 87 12.42 -8.32 4.78
C ALA A 87 13.65 -8.96 5.46
N ARG A 88 14.85 -8.70 4.95
CA ARG A 88 16.13 -9.17 5.48
C ARG A 88 17.02 -7.99 5.87
#